data_AF-A0A974P0Q6-F1
#
_entry.id   AF-A0A974P0Q6-F1
#
_cell.length_a   1.000
_cell.length_b   1.000
_cell.length_c   1.000
_cell.angle_alpha   90.00
_cell.angle_beta   90.00
_cell.angle_gamma   90.00
#
_symmetry.space_group_name_H-M   'P 1'
#
loop_
_entity.id
_entity.type
_entity.pdbx_description
1 polymer ?
#
loop_
_entity_poly.entity_id
_entity_poly.type
_entity_poly.pdbx_seq_one_letter_code
_entity_poly.pdbx_strand_id
1 'polypeptide(L)'
;MLKTPSPAVGVSETRAPSGLAGAPPLRIAFLSYRSDPRVGGQGVYLSQAAAALARRGHSVDILSGPPYPDVPEGVTLIKLPSLDLYNQPHNGHRALRWRHLLSWTDTAEYFGHWLGKFMEPWTFGRRAQVPARSPPRL
;
A
#
# COMPACT_ATOMS: atom_id res chain seq x y z
N MET A 1 8.05 22.08 51.34
CA MET A 1 7.49 21.64 50.04
C MET A 1 8.43 22.11 48.93
N LEU A 2 9.30 21.23 48.44
CA LEU A 2 10.27 21.52 47.37
C LEU A 2 9.54 21.49 46.02
N LYS A 3 9.55 22.59 45.28
CA LYS A 3 9.00 22.68 43.91
C LYS A 3 10.16 22.49 42.93
N THR A 4 10.27 21.29 42.36
CA THR A 4 11.22 20.99 41.28
C THR A 4 10.68 21.59 39.96
N PRO A 5 11.46 22.36 39.19
CA PRO A 5 11.04 22.75 37.85
C PRO A 5 11.15 21.56 36.89
N SER A 6 10.07 21.32 36.13
CA SER A 6 10.01 20.33 35.05
C SER A 6 10.82 20.84 33.84
N PRO A 7 11.67 20.02 33.19
CA PRO A 7 12.42 20.47 32.02
C PRO A 7 11.48 20.52 30.81
N ALA A 8 11.29 21.71 30.25
CA ALA A 8 10.64 21.89 28.96
C ALA A 8 11.53 21.30 27.87
N VAL A 9 11.16 20.13 27.36
CA VAL A 9 11.75 19.55 26.14
C VAL A 9 11.29 20.42 24.98
N GLY A 10 12.19 21.27 24.48
CA GLY A 10 11.97 22.03 23.27
C GLY A 10 11.82 21.08 22.09
N VAL A 11 10.61 20.98 21.54
CA VAL A 11 10.38 20.33 20.25
C VAL A 11 11.00 21.26 19.19
N SER A 12 12.19 20.91 18.73
CA SER A 12 12.80 21.58 17.58
C SER A 12 11.96 21.23 16.35
N GLU A 13 11.10 22.15 15.92
CA GLU A 13 10.40 22.05 14.65
C GLU A 13 11.43 21.90 13.54
N THR A 14 11.52 20.69 12.98
CA THR A 14 12.31 20.42 11.79
C THR A 14 11.68 21.21 10.65
N ARG A 15 12.24 22.39 10.36
CA ARG A 15 11.78 23.25 9.27
C ARG A 15 11.97 22.49 7.96
N ALA A 16 10.87 22.10 7.33
CA ALA A 16 10.89 21.42 6.04
C ALA A 16 11.72 22.24 5.03
N PRO A 17 12.56 21.61 4.20
CA PRO A 17 13.39 22.32 3.24
C PRO A 17 12.52 23.16 2.32
N SER A 18 12.72 24.48 2.35
CA SER A 18 11.97 25.50 1.61
C SER A 18 12.32 25.55 0.10
N GLY A 19 12.63 24.40 -0.52
CA GLY A 19 13.27 24.30 -1.83
C GLY A 19 12.56 23.45 -2.88
N LEU A 20 11.23 23.46 -2.97
CA LEU A 20 10.49 22.74 -4.04
C LEU A 20 9.52 23.60 -4.84
N ALA A 21 9.48 24.92 -4.62
CA ALA A 21 8.69 25.83 -5.44
C ALA A 21 9.33 25.96 -6.84
N GLY A 22 9.01 25.03 -7.74
CA GLY A 22 9.51 25.00 -9.12
C GLY A 22 10.11 23.66 -9.59
N ALA A 23 10.08 22.60 -8.78
CA ALA A 23 10.52 21.28 -9.24
C ALA A 23 9.56 20.69 -10.28
N PRO A 24 10.06 20.00 -11.32
CA PRO A 24 9.20 19.36 -12.31
C PRO A 24 8.29 18.31 -11.66
N PRO A 25 7.09 18.07 -12.23
CA PRO A 25 6.16 17.10 -11.68
C PRO A 25 6.78 15.70 -11.63
N LEU A 26 6.83 15.12 -10.43
CA LEU A 26 7.33 13.78 -10.18
C LEU A 26 6.28 12.70 -10.50
N ARG A 27 6.79 11.50 -10.76
CA ARG A 27 6.02 10.25 -10.84
C ARG A 27 6.25 9.47 -9.55
N ILE A 28 5.19 9.25 -8.80
CA ILE A 28 5.26 8.65 -7.46
C ILE A 28 4.40 7.40 -7.45
N ALA A 29 4.99 6.28 -7.06
CA ALA A 29 4.29 5.02 -6.87
C ALA A 29 4.28 4.67 -5.37
N PHE A 30 3.10 4.62 -4.78
CA PHE A 30 2.90 4.09 -3.44
C PHE A 30 2.72 2.58 -3.50
N LEU A 31 3.38 1.85 -2.61
CA LEU A 31 3.20 0.41 -2.45
C LEU A 31 2.56 0.14 -1.10
N SER A 32 1.41 -0.55 -1.08
CA SER A 32 0.72 -0.91 0.16
C SER A 32 0.20 -2.35 0.12
N TYR A 33 0.65 -3.16 1.07
CA TYR A 33 0.30 -4.58 1.14
C TYR A 33 -1.21 -4.82 1.34
N ARG A 34 -1.83 -4.11 2.28
CA ARG A 34 -3.29 -4.14 2.54
C ARG A 34 -3.75 -2.74 2.91
N SER A 35 -4.92 -2.28 2.49
CA SER A 35 -5.40 -0.93 2.84
C SER A 35 -6.91 -0.91 3.02
N ASP A 36 -7.39 -1.49 4.11
CA ASP A 36 -8.81 -1.43 4.44
C ASP A 36 -9.21 0.01 4.82
N PRO A 37 -10.18 0.64 4.11
CA PRO A 37 -10.60 1.99 4.41
C PRO A 37 -11.43 2.12 5.71
N ARG A 38 -12.01 1.02 6.22
CA ARG A 38 -12.99 1.03 7.31
C ARG A 38 -12.36 0.88 8.70
N VAL A 39 -11.20 0.26 8.79
CA VAL A 39 -10.53 -0.03 10.07
C VAL A 39 -9.54 1.05 10.50
N GLY A 40 -9.39 2.11 9.68
CA GLY A 40 -8.38 3.16 9.89
C GLY A 40 -6.95 2.66 9.66
N GLY A 41 -5.97 3.55 9.86
CA GLY A 41 -4.55 3.22 9.69
C GLY A 41 -4.04 3.45 8.27
N GLN A 42 -3.22 2.51 7.76
CA GLN A 42 -2.38 2.75 6.57
C GLN A 42 -3.16 3.17 5.32
N GLY A 43 -4.37 2.65 5.10
CA GLY A 43 -5.17 2.96 3.91
C GLY A 43 -5.64 4.42 3.85
N VAL A 44 -6.01 4.99 5.01
CA VAL A 44 -6.46 6.39 5.10
C VAL A 44 -5.28 7.34 4.87
N TYR A 45 -4.14 7.06 5.50
CA TYR A 45 -2.92 7.88 5.29
C TYR A 45 -2.47 7.84 3.83
N LEU A 46 -2.50 6.66 3.21
CA LEU A 46 -2.14 6.48 1.81
C LEU A 46 -3.03 7.33 0.89
N SER A 47 -4.34 7.26 1.10
CA SER A 47 -5.32 8.01 0.31
C SER A 47 -5.11 9.52 0.46
N GLN A 48 -4.94 10.01 1.69
CA GLN A 48 -4.72 11.45 1.95
C GLN A 48 -3.39 11.95 1.39
N ALA A 49 -2.31 11.18 1.55
CA ALA A 49 -1.00 11.53 1.01
C ALA A 49 -1.00 11.56 -0.52
N ALA A 50 -1.61 10.55 -1.15
CA ALA A 50 -1.77 10.49 -2.59
C ALA A 50 -2.60 11.66 -3.12
N ALA A 51 -3.72 12.00 -2.46
CA ALA A 51 -4.55 13.15 -2.82
C ALA A 51 -3.79 14.48 -2.70
N ALA A 52 -2.96 14.65 -1.66
CA ALA A 52 -2.15 15.85 -1.49
C ALA A 52 -1.10 16.00 -2.59
N LEU A 53 -0.45 14.90 -2.99
CA LEU A 53 0.55 14.91 -4.06
C LEU A 53 -0.06 15.11 -5.44
N ALA A 54 -1.21 14.48 -5.72
CA ALA A 54 -1.95 14.68 -6.96
C ALA A 54 -2.40 16.14 -7.12
N ARG A 55 -2.92 16.77 -6.05
CA ARG A 55 -3.28 18.21 -6.06
C ARG A 55 -2.11 19.15 -6.29
N ARG A 56 -0.87 18.71 -6.03
CA ARG A 56 0.35 19.46 -6.33
C ARG A 56 0.84 19.25 -7.77
N GLY A 57 0.11 18.49 -8.59
CA GLY A 57 0.43 18.23 -9.99
C GLY A 57 1.35 17.03 -10.21
N HIS A 58 1.58 16.18 -9.20
CA HIS A 58 2.35 14.95 -9.36
C HIS A 58 1.47 13.82 -9.92
N SER A 59 2.06 12.95 -10.74
CA SER A 59 1.40 11.71 -11.16
C SER A 59 1.58 10.67 -10.07
N VAL A 60 0.48 10.14 -9.53
CA VAL A 60 0.50 9.22 -8.40
C VAL A 60 -0.21 7.92 -8.74
N ASP A 61 0.48 6.81 -8.54
CA ASP A 61 -0.05 5.45 -8.64
C ASP A 61 -0.02 4.78 -7.26
N ILE A 62 -1.06 4.01 -6.93
CA ILE A 62 -1.13 3.17 -5.73
C ILE A 62 -1.14 1.71 -6.17
N LEU A 63 -0.11 0.95 -5.81
CA LEU A 63 -0.07 -0.50 -5.96
C LEU A 63 -0.54 -1.11 -4.65
N SER A 64 -1.68 -1.79 -4.65
CA SER A 64 -2.21 -2.38 -3.42
C SER A 64 -2.87 -3.74 -3.59
N GLY A 65 -2.73 -4.57 -2.55
CA GLY A 65 -3.43 -5.84 -2.39
C GLY A 65 -4.75 -5.67 -1.64
N PRO A 66 -5.61 -6.70 -1.63
CA PRO A 66 -6.90 -6.65 -0.95
C PRO A 66 -6.74 -6.60 0.59
N PRO A 67 -7.64 -5.92 1.33
CA PRO A 67 -8.65 -5.00 0.83
C PRO A 67 -8.01 -3.72 0.26
N TYR A 68 -8.60 -3.23 -0.82
CA TYR A 68 -8.09 -2.08 -1.57
C TYR A 68 -8.52 -0.75 -0.92
N PRO A 69 -7.69 0.31 -1.01
CA PRO A 69 -8.04 1.63 -0.49
C PRO A 69 -9.08 2.34 -1.37
N ASP A 70 -9.76 3.31 -0.77
CA ASP A 70 -10.52 4.31 -1.51
C ASP A 70 -9.56 5.29 -2.18
N VAL A 71 -9.70 5.40 -3.51
CA VAL A 71 -8.76 6.11 -4.37
C VAL A 71 -9.29 7.52 -4.62
N PRO A 72 -8.52 8.56 -4.29
CA PRO A 72 -8.91 9.94 -4.55
C PRO A 72 -8.83 10.25 -6.06
N GLU A 73 -9.55 11.28 -6.48
CA GLU A 73 -9.55 11.73 -7.88
C GLU A 73 -8.13 12.12 -8.34
N GLY A 74 -7.75 11.72 -9.56
CA GLY A 74 -6.42 11.96 -10.12
C GLY A 74 -5.32 10.96 -9.69
N VAL A 75 -5.67 9.90 -8.96
CA VAL A 75 -4.74 8.83 -8.56
C VAL A 75 -5.16 7.51 -9.20
N THR A 76 -4.20 6.73 -9.71
CA THR A 76 -4.48 5.43 -10.32
C THR A 76 -4.26 4.30 -9.29
N LEU A 77 -5.24 3.42 -9.12
CA LEU A 77 -5.05 2.20 -8.32
C LEU A 77 -4.70 1.01 -9.21
N ILE A 78 -3.51 0.47 -9.01
CA ILE A 78 -3.01 -0.78 -9.57
C ILE A 78 -3.31 -1.88 -8.55
N LYS A 79 -4.35 -2.69 -8.86
CA LYS A 79 -4.76 -3.81 -8.02
C LYS A 79 -3.80 -4.99 -8.23
N LEU A 80 -3.12 -5.39 -7.15
CA LEU A 80 -2.31 -6.59 -7.11
C LEU A 80 -3.17 -7.73 -6.56
N PRO A 81 -3.62 -8.69 -7.41
CA PRO A 81 -4.48 -9.77 -6.94
C PRO A 81 -3.74 -10.63 -5.91
N SER A 82 -4.46 -11.04 -4.86
CA SER A 82 -4.02 -12.01 -3.84
C SER A 82 -5.09 -13.08 -3.69
N LEU A 83 -4.74 -14.29 -3.22
CA LEU A 83 -5.77 -15.28 -2.91
C LEU A 83 -6.55 -14.91 -1.65
N ASP A 84 -5.96 -14.06 -0.79
CA ASP A 84 -6.58 -13.54 0.43
C ASP A 84 -7.17 -14.67 1.30
N LEU A 85 -6.44 -15.80 1.37
CA LEU A 85 -6.92 -17.07 1.96
C LEU A 85 -7.27 -16.93 3.45
N TYR A 86 -6.70 -15.93 4.13
CA TYR A 86 -6.94 -15.62 5.54
C TYR A 86 -8.24 -14.84 5.78
N ASN A 87 -8.76 -14.12 4.79
CA ASN A 87 -9.98 -13.32 4.90
C ASN A 87 -11.21 -14.03 4.29
N GLN A 88 -11.05 -15.25 3.77
CA GLN A 88 -12.14 -15.99 3.14
C GLN A 88 -13.13 -16.56 4.17
N PRO A 89 -14.45 -16.27 4.05
CA PRO A 89 -15.45 -16.71 5.01
C PRO A 89 -15.72 -18.23 5.00
N HIS A 90 -15.24 -18.97 4.00
CA HIS A 90 -15.53 -20.40 3.80
C HIS A 90 -14.32 -21.32 3.95
N ASN A 91 -13.35 -20.91 4.78
CA ASN A 91 -12.10 -21.62 5.03
C ASN A 91 -11.12 -21.62 3.83
N GLY A 92 -10.05 -20.83 3.90
CA GLY A 92 -9.02 -20.74 2.87
C GLY A 92 -8.42 -22.09 2.41
N HIS A 93 -8.44 -23.11 3.28
CA HIS A 93 -7.99 -24.48 2.98
C HIS A 93 -8.88 -25.25 1.99
N ARG A 94 -10.08 -24.75 1.65
CA ARG A 94 -10.96 -25.33 0.62
C ARG A 94 -10.99 -24.50 -0.67
N ALA A 95 -10.28 -23.38 -0.73
CA ALA A 95 -10.28 -22.47 -1.87
C ALA A 95 -9.45 -22.96 -3.07
N LEU A 96 -9.00 -24.22 -3.09
CA LEU A 96 -8.24 -24.77 -4.21
C LEU A 96 -9.12 -24.80 -5.47
N ARG A 97 -8.72 -24.05 -6.48
CA ARG A 97 -9.31 -24.09 -7.82
C ARG A 97 -8.24 -24.52 -8.79
N TRP A 98 -8.62 -25.27 -9.83
CA TRP A 98 -7.72 -25.68 -10.91
C TRP A 98 -6.88 -24.52 -11.48
N ARG A 99 -7.44 -23.31 -11.52
CA ARG A 99 -6.76 -22.11 -12.00
C ARG A 99 -5.62 -21.63 -11.09
N HIS A 100 -5.65 -21.93 -9.79
CA HIS A 100 -4.57 -21.60 -8.85
C HIS A 100 -3.31 -22.45 -9.10
N LEU A 101 -3.47 -23.66 -9.67
CA LEU A 101 -2.37 -24.54 -10.06
C LEU A 101 -1.67 -24.10 -11.36
N LEU A 102 -2.30 -23.20 -12.14
CA LEU A 102 -1.71 -22.64 -13.36
C LEU A 102 -0.74 -21.49 -13.08
N SER A 103 -0.70 -20.99 -11.85
CA SER A 103 0.15 -19.87 -11.42
C SER A 103 1.06 -20.34 -10.28
N TRP A 104 2.37 -20.28 -10.49
CA TRP A 104 3.34 -20.70 -9.48
C TRP A 104 3.23 -19.89 -8.19
N THR A 105 2.94 -18.58 -8.29
CA THR A 105 2.73 -17.74 -7.11
C THR A 105 1.49 -18.13 -6.33
N ASP A 106 0.41 -18.48 -7.03
CA ASP A 106 -0.86 -18.84 -6.40
C ASP A 106 -0.78 -20.22 -5.75
N THR A 107 -0.05 -21.13 -6.38
CA THR A 107 0.24 -22.47 -5.86
C THR A 107 1.09 -22.38 -4.58
N ALA A 108 2.16 -21.58 -4.60
CA ALA A 108 3.01 -21.38 -3.43
C ALA A 108 2.27 -20.72 -2.26
N GLU A 109 1.37 -19.76 -2.54
CA GLU A 109 0.51 -19.13 -1.53
C GLU A 109 -0.45 -20.15 -0.90
N TYR A 110 -1.09 -20.99 -1.73
CA TYR A 110 -2.00 -22.03 -1.25
C TYR A 110 -1.31 -23.09 -0.40
N PHE A 111 -0.22 -23.70 -0.88
CA PHE A 111 0.53 -24.69 -0.10
C PHE A 111 1.19 -24.08 1.13
N GLY A 112 1.66 -22.83 1.03
CA GLY A 112 2.15 -22.07 2.17
C GLY A 112 1.07 -21.92 3.25
N HIS A 113 -0.12 -21.46 2.88
CA HIS A 113 -1.27 -21.35 3.78
C HIS A 113 -1.64 -22.70 4.40
N TRP A 114 -1.63 -23.78 3.61
CA TRP A 114 -1.91 -25.15 4.08
C TRP A 114 -0.86 -25.65 5.10
N LEU A 115 0.40 -25.24 4.94
CA LEU A 115 1.50 -25.51 5.88
C LEU A 115 1.51 -24.54 7.08
N GLY A 116 0.52 -23.65 7.21
CA GLY A 116 0.46 -22.63 8.26
C GLY A 116 1.44 -21.47 8.06
N LYS A 117 2.07 -21.33 6.89
CA LYS A 117 2.99 -20.24 6.57
C LYS A 117 2.27 -19.02 6.01
N PHE A 118 2.64 -17.84 6.51
CA PHE A 118 2.15 -16.55 6.02
C PHE A 118 2.92 -16.11 4.76
N MET A 119 2.63 -16.76 3.62
CA MET A 119 3.33 -16.54 2.35
C MET A 119 2.79 -15.35 1.54
N GLU A 120 1.65 -14.79 1.94
CA GLU A 120 0.95 -13.74 1.22
C GLU A 120 1.76 -12.44 1.03
N PRO A 121 2.59 -11.96 1.99
CA PRO A 121 3.49 -10.82 1.74
C PRO A 121 4.57 -11.11 0.70
N TRP A 122 5.05 -12.35 0.63
CA TRP A 122 6.08 -12.76 -0.32
C TRP A 122 5.51 -12.84 -1.75
N THR A 123 4.32 -13.42 -1.92
CA THR A 123 3.65 -13.46 -3.22
C THR A 123 3.20 -12.07 -3.67
N PHE A 124 2.77 -11.22 -2.74
CA PHE A 124 2.55 -9.80 -3.00
C PHE A 124 3.80 -9.11 -3.54
N GLY A 125 4.95 -9.28 -2.88
CA GLY A 125 6.22 -8.68 -3.32
C GLY A 125 6.62 -9.13 -4.72
N ARG A 126 6.37 -10.40 -5.08
CA ARG A 126 6.59 -10.90 -6.45
C ARG A 126 5.65 -10.26 -7.46
N ARG A 127 4.37 -10.11 -7.12
CA ARG A 127 3.36 -9.46 -7.99
C ARG A 127 3.60 -7.95 -8.10
N ALA A 128 4.24 -7.32 -7.11
CA ALA A 128 4.56 -5.89 -7.11
C ALA A 128 5.67 -5.50 -8.10
N GLN A 129 6.36 -6.46 -8.72
CA GLN A 129 7.39 -6.19 -9.75
C GLN A 129 6.81 -5.72 -11.11
N VAL A 130 5.57 -5.22 -11.11
CA VAL A 130 4.93 -4.65 -12.31
C VAL A 130 5.60 -3.33 -12.66
N PRO A 131 6.04 -3.12 -13.92
CA PRO A 131 6.59 -1.85 -14.36
C PRO A 131 5.57 -0.72 -14.13
N ALA A 132 5.99 0.35 -13.45
CA ALA A 132 5.17 1.55 -13.28
C ALA A 132 4.85 2.13 -14.68
N ARG A 133 3.58 2.11 -15.08
CA ARG A 133 3.15 2.57 -16.40
C ARG A 133 3.51 4.06 -16.57
N SER A 134 4.09 4.41 -17.70
CA SER A 134 4.29 5.81 -18.09
C SER A 134 2.94 6.41 -18.52
N PRO A 135 2.60 7.64 -18.09
CA PRO A 135 1.42 8.31 -18.63
C PRO A 135 1.57 8.52 -20.14
N PRO A 136 0.47 8.60 -20.90
CA PRO A 136 0.54 9.00 -22.30
C PRO A 136 1.16 10.39 -22.38
N ARG A 137 2.25 10.52 -23.14
CA ARG A 137 2.77 11.84 -23.51
C ARG A 137 1.76 12.45 -24.49
N LEU A 138 1.06 13.48 -24.05
CA LEU A 138 0.37 14.41 -24.96
C LEU A 138 1.42 15.16 -25.78
#